data_AF-A0A947L2C6-F1
#
_entry.id   AF-A0A947L2C6-F1
#
_cell.length_a   1.000
_cell.length_b   1.000
_cell.length_c   1.000
_cell.angle_alpha   90.00
_cell.angle_beta   90.00
_cell.angle_gamma   90.00
#
_symmetry.space_group_name_H-M   'P 1'
#
loop_
_entity.id
_entity.type
_entity.pdbx_description
1 polymer ?
#
loop_
_entity_poly.entity_id
_entity_poly.type
_entity_poly.pdbx_seq_one_letter_code
_entity_poly.pdbx_strand_id
1 'polypeptide(L)'
;MGFGFAPASAAVVACAPGPVANLAEGCIASGNDHLSSVESALAAALGVDVNSLTLSLYGKSDNNYSLFWFSEAQIDDDDADSIANDGFAVNTLDWSVLDGTLIKYVTVKAGNDFKLYEIPNGGASSGEDFSSIGIKVGKKGNTPDISHISFWTVPNVAPPIPEPATWAMMMAGLGFAGMVMRRRATKVQFA
;
A
#
# COMPACT_ATOMS: atom_id res chain seq x y z
N MET A 1 -6.91 6.41 -30.79
CA MET A 1 -5.80 6.60 -29.85
C MET A 1 -6.40 6.52 -28.45
N GLY A 2 -6.39 5.34 -27.84
CA GLY A 2 -6.82 5.17 -26.46
C GLY A 2 -5.68 5.55 -25.55
N PHE A 3 -5.90 6.53 -24.66
CA PHE A 3 -4.97 6.80 -23.56
C PHE A 3 -5.08 5.62 -22.59
N GLY A 4 -4.25 4.59 -22.80
CA GLY A 4 -4.05 3.56 -21.80
C GLY A 4 -3.34 4.22 -20.63
N PHE A 5 -4.05 4.41 -19.51
CA PHE A 5 -3.39 4.73 -18.25
C PHE A 5 -2.47 3.56 -17.93
N ALA A 6 -1.16 3.81 -17.94
CA ALA A 6 -0.22 2.84 -17.42
C ALA A 6 -0.59 2.57 -15.95
N PRO A 7 -0.67 1.31 -15.52
CA PRO A 7 -0.96 0.99 -14.13
C PRO A 7 0.09 1.69 -13.25
N ALA A 8 -0.36 2.31 -12.15
CA ALA A 8 0.56 2.82 -11.16
C ALA A 8 1.29 1.59 -10.57
N SER A 9 2.58 1.45 -10.86
CA SER A 9 3.45 0.45 -10.26
C SER A 9 4.25 1.09 -9.13
N ALA A 10 4.32 0.42 -7.99
CA ALA A 10 5.10 0.87 -6.86
C ALA A 10 5.80 -0.33 -6.22
N ALA A 11 7.09 -0.15 -5.91
CA ALA A 11 7.84 -1.10 -5.11
C ALA A 11 7.13 -1.27 -3.76
N VAL A 12 6.90 -2.52 -3.39
CA VAL A 12 6.26 -2.86 -2.12
C VAL A 12 7.20 -2.49 -0.98
N VAL A 13 6.72 -1.72 -0.01
CA VAL A 13 7.46 -1.45 1.22
C VAL A 13 6.92 -2.37 2.30
N ALA A 14 7.76 -3.30 2.75
CA ALA A 14 7.50 -4.01 4.00
C ALA A 14 7.51 -2.96 5.12
N CYS A 15 6.33 -2.60 5.62
CA CYS A 15 6.00 -1.69 6.73
C CYS A 15 7.02 -0.57 7.01
N ALA A 16 6.66 0.69 6.72
CA ALA A 16 7.49 1.87 6.98
C ALA A 16 7.99 1.93 8.46
N PRO A 17 9.24 2.38 8.71
CA PRO A 17 9.78 2.45 10.08
C PRO A 17 9.07 3.55 10.88
N GLY A 18 8.06 3.17 11.65
CA GLY A 18 7.56 3.97 12.76
C GLY A 18 8.53 3.89 13.96
N PRO A 19 8.47 4.84 14.92
CA PRO A 19 9.40 4.90 16.05
C PRO A 19 9.34 3.70 17.02
N VAL A 20 8.47 2.72 16.78
CA VAL A 20 8.31 1.53 17.62
C VAL A 20 8.31 0.22 16.82
N ALA A 21 8.44 0.24 15.49
CA ALA A 21 8.36 -0.96 14.67
C ALA A 21 9.42 -0.95 13.55
N ASN A 22 10.57 -1.55 13.83
CA ASN A 22 11.60 -1.86 12.84
C ASN A 22 11.26 -3.24 12.26
N LEU A 23 10.49 -3.27 11.16
CA LEU A 23 9.82 -4.48 10.66
C LEU A 23 10.53 -5.13 9.46
N ALA A 24 11.86 -5.00 9.37
CA ALA A 24 12.67 -5.65 8.33
C ALA A 24 12.63 -7.19 8.37
N GLU A 25 12.01 -7.83 9.38
CA GLU A 25 11.71 -9.27 9.40
C GLU A 25 10.31 -9.58 10.01
N GLY A 26 9.45 -8.57 10.26
CA GLY A 26 8.51 -8.61 11.39
C GLY A 26 7.01 -8.38 11.16
N CYS A 27 6.48 -8.19 9.94
CA CYS A 27 5.02 -7.99 9.75
C CYS A 27 4.23 -9.31 9.69
N ILE A 28 4.61 -10.30 10.48
CA ILE A 28 3.89 -11.58 10.58
C ILE A 28 2.88 -11.46 11.71
N ALA A 29 1.60 -11.58 11.37
CA ALA A 29 0.52 -11.59 12.33
C ALA A 29 -0.24 -12.91 12.25
N SER A 30 -0.73 -13.35 13.40
CA SER A 30 -1.56 -14.54 13.53
C SER A 30 -3.05 -14.21 13.45
N GLY A 31 -3.88 -15.24 13.27
CA GLY A 31 -5.34 -15.09 13.33
C GLY A 31 -5.98 -14.93 11.96
N ASN A 32 -5.33 -15.50 10.93
CA ASN A 32 -5.70 -15.37 9.53
C ASN A 32 -5.73 -13.92 9.05
N ASP A 33 -5.91 -13.73 7.75
CA ASP A 33 -6.05 -12.43 7.10
C ASP A 33 -7.51 -11.90 7.18
N HIS A 34 -8.16 -12.06 8.34
CA HIS A 34 -9.46 -11.46 8.58
C HIS A 34 -9.31 -9.95 8.79
N LEU A 35 -10.33 -9.17 8.39
CA LEU A 35 -10.30 -7.70 8.50
C LEU A 35 -9.82 -7.22 9.88
N SER A 36 -10.40 -7.76 10.96
CA SER A 36 -10.03 -7.40 12.33
C SER A 36 -8.58 -7.71 12.69
N SER A 37 -8.04 -8.83 12.17
CA SER A 37 -6.65 -9.24 12.40
C SER A 37 -5.69 -8.33 11.64
N VAL A 38 -6.04 -7.97 10.41
CA VAL A 38 -5.26 -7.05 9.57
C VAL A 38 -5.28 -5.63 10.12
N GLU A 39 -6.43 -5.13 10.55
CA GLU A 39 -6.54 -3.82 11.22
C GLU A 39 -5.74 -3.78 12.51
N SER A 40 -5.79 -4.84 13.32
CA SER A 40 -4.98 -4.94 14.55
C SER A 40 -3.48 -4.94 14.26
N ALA A 41 -3.04 -5.70 13.26
CA ALA A 41 -1.65 -5.76 12.85
C ALA A 41 -1.17 -4.41 12.29
N LEU A 42 -2.00 -3.75 11.47
CA LEU A 42 -1.69 -2.45 10.88
C LEU A 42 -1.66 -1.34 11.94
N ALA A 43 -2.61 -1.34 12.88
CA ALA A 43 -2.63 -0.40 14.00
C ALA A 43 -1.38 -0.53 14.87
N ALA A 44 -0.97 -1.77 15.17
CA ALA A 44 0.26 -2.05 15.90
C ALA A 44 1.50 -1.57 15.14
N ALA A 45 1.57 -1.79 13.82
CA ALA A 45 2.69 -1.37 12.98
C ALA A 45 2.80 0.16 12.85
N LEU A 46 1.66 0.85 12.68
CA LEU A 46 1.61 2.30 12.48
C LEU A 46 1.58 3.11 13.79
N GLY A 47 1.32 2.46 14.94
CA GLY A 47 1.12 3.16 16.21
C GLY A 47 -0.13 4.02 16.24
N VAL A 48 -1.20 3.59 15.55
CA VAL A 48 -2.50 4.30 15.47
C VAL A 48 -3.61 3.48 16.11
N ASP A 49 -4.74 4.11 16.41
CA ASP A 49 -5.94 3.40 16.89
C ASP A 49 -6.56 2.60 15.74
N VAL A 50 -6.94 1.33 16.00
CA VAL A 50 -7.65 0.47 15.04
C VAL A 50 -8.90 1.14 14.47
N ASN A 51 -9.62 1.93 15.27
CA ASN A 51 -10.85 2.62 14.86
C ASN A 51 -10.60 3.78 13.89
N SER A 52 -9.35 4.24 13.77
CA SER A 52 -8.95 5.26 12.80
C SER A 52 -8.62 4.68 11.43
N LEU A 53 -8.45 3.36 11.34
CA LEU A 53 -8.19 2.66 10.09
C LEU A 53 -9.53 2.34 9.43
N THR A 54 -9.74 2.88 8.24
CA THR A 54 -10.85 2.47 7.37
C THR A 54 -10.27 1.56 6.30
N LEU A 55 -10.31 0.25 6.53
CA LEU A 55 -9.81 -0.76 5.61
C LEU A 55 -10.97 -1.54 4.99
N SER A 56 -10.91 -1.78 3.69
CA SER A 56 -11.90 -2.58 2.97
C SER A 56 -11.21 -3.71 2.20
N LEU A 57 -11.73 -4.93 2.31
CA LEU A 57 -11.28 -6.04 1.48
C LEU A 57 -11.76 -5.81 0.06
N TYR A 58 -10.83 -5.65 -0.88
CA TYR A 58 -11.14 -5.54 -2.30
C TYR A 58 -11.40 -6.90 -2.92
N GLY A 59 -10.53 -7.88 -2.65
CA GLY A 59 -10.69 -9.24 -3.13
C GLY A 59 -9.54 -10.14 -2.70
N LYS A 60 -9.72 -11.44 -2.96
CA LYS A 60 -8.72 -12.47 -2.68
C LYS A 60 -8.34 -13.23 -3.94
N SER A 61 -7.09 -13.69 -4.01
CA SER A 61 -6.56 -14.42 -5.18
C SER A 61 -7.29 -15.75 -5.43
N ASP A 62 -7.84 -16.38 -4.40
CA ASP A 62 -8.53 -17.67 -4.45
C ASP A 62 -10.02 -17.56 -4.83
N ASN A 63 -10.70 -16.50 -4.40
CA ASN A 63 -12.14 -16.33 -4.59
C ASN A 63 -12.53 -15.31 -5.66
N ASN A 64 -11.61 -14.42 -6.05
CA ASN A 64 -11.85 -13.36 -7.02
C ASN A 64 -10.77 -13.32 -8.10
N TYR A 65 -10.33 -14.50 -8.57
CA TYR A 65 -9.24 -14.60 -9.55
C TYR A 65 -9.48 -13.79 -10.85
N SER A 66 -10.73 -13.50 -11.21
CA SER A 66 -11.04 -12.66 -12.38
C SER A 66 -10.78 -11.16 -12.20
N LEU A 67 -10.53 -10.70 -10.97
CA LEU A 67 -10.14 -9.31 -10.69
C LEU A 67 -8.63 -9.10 -10.83
N PHE A 68 -7.86 -10.18 -10.79
CA PHE A 68 -6.42 -10.14 -10.69
C PHE A 68 -5.77 -10.87 -11.85
N TRP A 69 -4.60 -10.39 -12.25
CA TRP A 69 -3.66 -11.15 -13.03
C TRP A 69 -2.40 -11.33 -12.22
N PHE A 70 -1.82 -12.52 -12.29
CA PHE A 70 -0.57 -12.85 -11.63
C PHE A 70 0.44 -13.26 -12.70
N SER A 71 1.63 -12.67 -12.66
CA SER A 71 2.76 -13.20 -13.43
C SER A 71 3.39 -14.30 -12.59
N GLU A 72 3.69 -15.42 -13.21
CA GLU A 72 4.61 -16.39 -12.64
C GLU A 72 6.01 -15.83 -12.90
N ALA A 73 6.61 -15.18 -11.91
CA ALA A 73 8.02 -14.84 -12.00
C ALA A 73 8.79 -16.17 -12.12
N GLN A 74 9.57 -16.31 -13.21
CA GLN A 74 10.29 -17.52 -13.56
C GLN A 74 10.96 -18.15 -12.34
N ILE A 75 10.51 -19.36 -12.00
CA ILE A 75 11.38 -20.32 -11.36
C ILE A 75 12.34 -20.78 -12.45
N ASP A 76 13.62 -20.44 -12.32
CA ASP A 76 14.66 -20.96 -13.19
C ASP A 76 14.71 -22.48 -12.95
N ASP A 77 14.29 -23.25 -13.97
CA ASP A 77 14.01 -24.69 -13.90
C ASP A 77 15.31 -25.53 -13.69
N ASP A 78 16.47 -24.87 -13.69
CA ASP A 78 17.78 -25.51 -13.51
C ASP A 78 18.08 -25.92 -12.04
N ASP A 79 17.26 -25.48 -11.08
CA ASP A 79 17.26 -25.94 -9.67
C ASP A 79 15.91 -26.58 -9.24
N ALA A 80 15.14 -27.11 -10.21
CA ALA A 80 13.80 -27.68 -10.00
C ALA A 80 13.74 -28.98 -9.17
N ASP A 81 14.89 -29.57 -8.81
CA ASP A 81 14.95 -30.75 -7.91
C ASP A 81 14.70 -30.38 -6.43
N SER A 82 14.53 -29.09 -6.12
CA SER A 82 14.12 -28.58 -4.79
C SER A 82 12.61 -28.29 -4.67
N ILE A 83 11.84 -28.38 -5.76
CA ILE A 83 10.52 -27.70 -5.83
C ILE A 83 9.33 -28.67 -5.86
N ALA A 84 9.57 -29.96 -6.12
CA ALA A 84 8.49 -30.93 -6.23
C ALA A 84 8.00 -31.53 -4.89
N ASN A 85 8.64 -31.26 -3.75
CA ASN A 85 8.29 -31.89 -2.46
C ASN A 85 8.20 -30.96 -1.23
N ASP A 86 8.60 -29.69 -1.32
CA ASP A 86 8.73 -28.79 -0.15
C ASP A 86 7.94 -27.48 -0.30
N GLY A 87 6.76 -27.57 -0.90
CA GLY A 87 5.80 -26.49 -0.79
C GLY A 87 6.08 -25.29 -1.68
N PHE A 88 5.05 -24.48 -1.88
CA PHE A 88 5.01 -23.28 -2.71
C PHE A 88 5.90 -22.18 -2.10
N ALA A 89 7.22 -22.33 -2.22
CA ALA A 89 8.22 -21.32 -1.90
C ALA A 89 8.35 -20.32 -3.06
N VAL A 90 7.31 -19.51 -3.30
CA VAL A 90 7.40 -18.47 -4.32
C VAL A 90 8.18 -17.28 -3.79
N ASN A 91 9.26 -16.97 -4.51
CA ASN A 91 10.21 -15.92 -4.15
C ASN A 91 9.75 -14.52 -4.58
N THR A 92 8.91 -14.40 -5.60
CA THR A 92 8.32 -13.13 -6.05
C THR A 92 7.05 -13.44 -6.85
N LEU A 93 5.91 -12.82 -6.52
CA LEU A 93 4.72 -12.81 -7.39
C LEU A 93 4.44 -11.39 -7.85
N ASP A 94 4.43 -11.19 -9.16
CA ASP A 94 3.88 -9.96 -9.73
C ASP A 94 2.37 -10.11 -9.80
N TRP A 95 1.67 -8.99 -9.57
CA TRP A 95 0.23 -8.94 -9.58
C TRP A 95 -0.25 -7.67 -10.28
N SER A 96 -1.44 -7.74 -10.83
CA SER A 96 -2.13 -6.61 -11.42
C SER A 96 -3.63 -6.72 -11.16
N VAL A 97 -4.26 -5.60 -10.81
CA VAL A 97 -5.70 -5.46 -10.66
C VAL A 97 -6.28 -4.96 -11.98
N LEU A 98 -7.16 -5.77 -12.57
CA LEU A 98 -7.60 -5.61 -13.94
C LEU A 98 -8.54 -4.41 -14.16
N ASP A 99 -9.20 -3.93 -13.11
CA ASP A 99 -10.07 -2.75 -13.17
C ASP A 99 -9.36 -1.43 -12.85
N GLY A 100 -8.05 -1.49 -12.54
CA GLY A 100 -7.25 -0.32 -12.19
C GLY A 100 -7.44 0.20 -10.77
N THR A 101 -8.17 -0.51 -9.90
CA THR A 101 -8.32 -0.13 -8.49
C THR A 101 -6.96 -0.08 -7.80
N LEU A 102 -6.72 1.00 -7.06
CA LEU A 102 -5.49 1.18 -6.29
C LEU A 102 -5.56 0.41 -4.98
N ILE A 103 -4.69 -0.57 -4.84
CA ILE A 103 -4.50 -1.33 -3.61
C ILE A 103 -3.51 -0.60 -2.72
N LYS A 104 -3.84 -0.48 -1.44
CA LYS A 104 -2.99 0.18 -0.45
C LYS A 104 -2.21 -0.81 0.40
N TYR A 105 -2.84 -1.93 0.76
CA TYR A 105 -2.19 -2.99 1.53
C TYR A 105 -2.45 -4.35 0.90
N VAL A 106 -1.48 -5.25 1.04
CA VAL A 106 -1.60 -6.64 0.62
C VAL A 106 -1.23 -7.54 1.77
N THR A 107 -1.97 -8.63 1.94
CA THR A 107 -1.62 -9.68 2.90
C THR A 107 -1.36 -11.00 2.19
N VAL A 108 -0.22 -11.61 2.45
CA VAL A 108 0.12 -12.96 1.97
C VAL A 108 -0.11 -13.93 3.11
N LYS A 109 -1.10 -14.81 2.97
CA LYS A 109 -1.48 -15.77 4.01
C LYS A 109 -0.78 -17.10 3.79
N ALA A 110 -0.24 -17.68 4.86
CA ALA A 110 0.31 -19.02 4.83
C ALA A 110 0.11 -19.70 6.21
N GLY A 111 -0.52 -20.86 6.24
CA GLY A 111 -0.91 -21.52 7.50
C GLY A 111 -1.99 -20.73 8.26
N ASN A 112 -1.74 -20.37 9.53
CA ASN A 112 -2.63 -19.51 10.36
C ASN A 112 -2.16 -18.05 10.45
N ASP A 113 -1.03 -17.76 9.83
CA ASP A 113 -0.38 -16.47 9.90
C ASP A 113 -0.43 -15.79 8.53
N PHE A 114 -0.12 -14.50 8.51
CA PHE A 114 -0.02 -13.72 7.30
C PHE A 114 1.07 -12.67 7.42
N LYS A 115 1.65 -12.30 6.29
CA LYS A 115 2.51 -11.12 6.16
C LYS A 115 1.71 -9.96 5.61
N LEU A 116 1.92 -8.77 6.16
CA LEU A 116 1.34 -7.51 5.69
C LEU A 116 2.37 -6.69 4.92
N TYR A 117 1.94 -6.17 3.77
CA TYR A 117 2.72 -5.32 2.88
C TYR A 117 1.99 -4.00 2.65
N GLU A 118 2.72 -2.89 2.69
CA GLU A 118 2.20 -1.58 2.32
C GLU A 118 2.68 -1.20 0.92
N ILE A 119 1.76 -0.66 0.13
CA ILE A 119 2.08 -0.06 -1.15
C ILE A 119 2.21 1.46 -0.94
N PRO A 120 3.37 2.06 -1.27
CA PRO A 120 3.61 3.48 -1.02
C PRO A 120 2.75 4.38 -1.93
N ASN A 121 2.84 5.69 -1.70
CA ASN A 121 2.25 6.73 -2.58
C ASN A 121 0.72 6.65 -2.78
N GLY A 122 -0.01 6.11 -1.82
CA GLY A 122 -1.47 6.02 -1.87
C GLY A 122 -2.01 4.75 -2.53
N GLY A 123 -1.12 3.86 -2.99
CA GLY A 123 -1.47 2.56 -3.55
C GLY A 123 -1.09 2.40 -5.02
N ALA A 124 -1.27 1.18 -5.52
CA ALA A 124 -0.89 0.76 -6.86
C ALA A 124 -1.93 -0.21 -7.39
N SER A 125 -2.09 -0.25 -8.71
CA SER A 125 -2.93 -1.27 -9.37
C SER A 125 -2.11 -2.47 -9.85
N SER A 126 -0.80 -2.45 -9.64
CA SER A 126 0.10 -3.58 -9.89
C SER A 126 1.32 -3.47 -8.98
N GLY A 127 1.99 -4.59 -8.75
CA GLY A 127 3.23 -4.60 -7.99
C GLY A 127 3.96 -5.92 -8.12
N GLU A 128 5.12 -5.98 -7.48
CA GLU A 128 6.10 -7.04 -7.59
C GLU A 128 6.58 -7.41 -6.17
N ASP A 129 7.29 -8.52 -6.04
CA ASP A 129 8.05 -8.92 -4.84
C ASP A 129 7.26 -9.20 -3.55
N PHE A 130 6.14 -9.93 -3.67
CA PHE A 130 5.55 -10.55 -2.49
C PHE A 130 6.15 -11.92 -2.18
N SER A 131 6.39 -12.19 -0.89
CA SER A 131 6.90 -13.49 -0.43
C SER A 131 6.30 -13.94 0.89
N SER A 132 6.18 -15.25 1.10
CA SER A 132 5.88 -15.82 2.42
C SER A 132 7.08 -15.82 3.37
N ILE A 133 8.32 -15.56 2.88
CA ILE A 133 9.60 -15.93 3.52
C ILE A 133 9.54 -16.08 5.05
N GLY A 134 9.75 -15.13 5.96
CA GLY A 134 9.76 -15.40 7.42
C GLY A 134 8.55 -16.10 8.11
N ILE A 135 7.45 -16.47 7.45
CA ILE A 135 6.35 -17.22 8.09
C ILE A 135 6.81 -18.65 8.38
N LYS A 136 6.83 -19.07 9.65
CA LYS A 136 7.23 -20.42 10.06
C LYS A 136 6.11 -21.11 10.82
N VAL A 137 5.79 -22.35 10.43
CA VAL A 137 4.79 -23.20 11.09
C VAL A 137 5.42 -24.44 11.71
N GLY A 138 4.82 -24.88 12.82
CA GLY A 138 5.21 -26.09 13.52
C GLY A 138 6.55 -26.01 14.24
N LYS A 139 6.84 -27.01 15.08
CA LYS A 139 8.06 -27.07 15.91
C LYS A 139 9.36 -27.19 15.11
N LYS A 140 9.27 -27.62 13.84
CA LYS A 140 10.40 -27.76 12.93
C LYS A 140 10.72 -26.49 12.14
N GLY A 141 9.87 -25.46 12.25
CA GLY A 141 10.08 -24.18 11.57
C GLY A 141 9.92 -24.27 10.05
N ASN A 142 9.01 -25.13 9.57
CA ASN A 142 8.74 -25.28 8.15
C ASN A 142 8.09 -24.00 7.63
N THR A 143 8.41 -23.59 6.40
CA THR A 143 7.70 -22.49 5.72
C THR A 143 6.41 -23.05 5.12
N PRO A 144 5.22 -22.60 5.53
CA PRO A 144 3.97 -23.05 4.92
C PRO A 144 3.80 -22.49 3.51
N ASP A 145 3.09 -23.25 2.68
CA ASP A 145 2.62 -22.80 1.37
C ASP A 145 1.70 -21.58 1.51
N ILE A 146 1.80 -20.68 0.53
CA ILE A 146 0.86 -19.57 0.40
C ILE A 146 -0.53 -20.15 0.14
N SER A 147 -1.49 -19.84 1.01
CA SER A 147 -2.88 -20.25 0.79
C SER A 147 -3.59 -19.31 -0.17
N HIS A 148 -3.43 -18.00 0.02
CA HIS A 148 -3.98 -16.95 -0.82
C HIS A 148 -3.39 -15.59 -0.47
N ILE A 149 -3.61 -14.63 -1.37
CA ILE A 149 -3.26 -13.22 -1.22
C ILE A 149 -4.55 -12.40 -1.13
N SER A 150 -4.62 -11.49 -0.16
CA SER A 150 -5.74 -10.56 -0.03
C SER A 150 -5.30 -9.13 -0.29
N PHE A 151 -6.13 -8.41 -1.03
CA PHE A 151 -5.88 -7.04 -1.44
C PHE A 151 -6.82 -6.11 -0.70
N TRP A 152 -6.27 -5.05 -0.12
CA TRP A 152 -7.01 -4.14 0.74
C TRP A 152 -6.92 -2.71 0.22
N THR A 153 -8.07 -2.06 0.17
CA THR A 153 -8.19 -0.65 -0.18
C THR A 153 -8.39 0.17 1.08
N VAL A 154 -7.93 1.41 1.03
CA VAL A 154 -8.38 2.46 1.95
C VAL A 154 -9.26 3.41 1.13
N PRO A 155 -10.30 4.00 1.74
CA PRO A 155 -11.00 5.12 1.12
C PRO A 155 -9.96 6.13 0.65
N ASN A 156 -9.99 6.45 -0.64
CA ASN A 156 -9.16 7.51 -1.18
C ASN A 156 -9.66 8.83 -0.57
N VAL A 157 -9.08 9.20 0.57
CA VAL A 157 -9.16 10.57 1.07
C VAL A 157 -8.37 11.38 0.07
N ALA A 158 -9.07 11.94 -0.92
CA ALA A 158 -8.50 12.91 -1.83
C ALA A 158 -7.72 13.92 -0.97
N PRO A 159 -6.46 14.23 -1.30
CA PRO A 159 -5.70 15.21 -0.54
C PRO A 159 -6.57 16.45 -0.44
N PRO A 160 -6.68 17.10 0.74
CA PRO A 160 -7.57 18.22 0.92
C PRO A 160 -7.25 19.26 -0.16
N ILE A 161 -8.10 19.30 -1.18
CA ILE A 161 -7.98 20.27 -2.26
C ILE A 161 -8.28 21.59 -1.57
N PRO A 162 -7.36 22.59 -1.61
CA PRO A 162 -7.62 23.86 -1.00
C PRO A 162 -8.95 24.35 -1.53
N GLU A 163 -9.93 24.45 -0.65
CA GLU A 163 -11.30 24.74 -1.06
C GLU A 163 -11.29 26.04 -1.87
N PRO A 164 -12.25 26.26 -2.79
CA PRO A 164 -12.35 27.51 -3.53
C PRO A 164 -12.31 28.74 -2.62
N ALA A 165 -12.80 28.61 -1.38
CA ALA A 165 -12.70 29.61 -0.33
C ALA A 165 -11.25 29.94 0.08
N THR A 166 -10.34 28.97 0.13
CA THR A 166 -8.92 29.17 0.45
C THR A 166 -8.23 30.02 -0.63
N TRP A 167 -8.51 29.72 -1.91
CA TRP A 167 -8.01 30.53 -3.02
C TRP A 167 -8.59 31.95 -2.99
N ALA A 168 -9.90 32.06 -2.73
CA ALA A 168 -10.55 33.35 -2.58
C ALA A 168 -9.96 34.16 -1.41
N MET A 169 -9.67 33.54 -0.27
CA MET A 169 -9.04 34.17 0.90
C MET A 169 -7.60 34.60 0.62
N MET A 170 -6.81 33.77 -0.08
CA MET A 170 -5.46 34.14 -0.50
C MET A 170 -5.48 35.33 -1.47
N MET A 171 -6.36 35.29 -2.48
CA MET A 171 -6.53 36.40 -3.43
C MET A 171 -7.06 37.66 -2.75
N ALA A 172 -8.02 37.54 -1.84
CA ALA A 172 -8.54 38.66 -1.06
C ALA A 172 -7.45 39.27 -0.17
N GLY A 173 -6.65 38.45 0.52
CA GLY A 173 -5.53 38.90 1.34
C GLY A 173 -4.47 39.65 0.54
N LEU A 174 -4.07 39.10 -0.61
CA LEU A 174 -3.12 39.76 -1.52
C LEU A 174 -3.69 41.05 -2.12
N GLY A 175 -4.97 41.03 -2.52
CA GLY A 175 -5.67 42.21 -3.02
C GLY A 175 -5.74 43.33 -1.98
N PHE A 176 -6.03 42.98 -0.72
CA PHE A 176 -6.08 43.94 0.38
C PHE A 176 -4.70 44.51 0.71
N ALA A 177 -3.66 43.66 0.76
CA ALA A 177 -2.28 44.11 0.97
C ALA A 177 -1.82 45.08 -0.14
N GLY A 178 -2.11 44.75 -1.41
CA GLY A 178 -1.85 45.62 -2.55
C GLY A 178 -2.58 46.96 -2.46
N MET A 179 -3.85 46.95 -2.02
CA MET A 179 -4.65 48.16 -1.82
C MET A 179 -4.05 49.08 -0.75
N VAL A 180 -3.58 48.51 0.38
CA VAL A 180 -2.94 49.28 1.45
C VAL A 180 -1.64 49.91 0.98
N MET A 181 -0.80 49.17 0.23
CA MET A 181 0.45 49.70 -0.30
C MET A 181 0.23 50.81 -1.32
N ARG A 182 -0.80 50.71 -2.18
CA ARG A 182 -1.11 51.75 -3.18
C ARG A 182 -1.45 53.12 -2.56
N ARG A 183 -1.95 53.17 -1.32
CA ARG A 183 -2.31 54.44 -0.66
C ARG A 183 -1.09 55.25 -0.21
N ARG A 184 0.11 54.67 -0.19
CA ARG A 184 1.36 55.37 0.16
C ARG A 184 2.05 55.91 -1.10
N ALA A 185 1.52 56.99 -1.65
CA ALA A 185 2.22 57.71 -2.72
C ALA A 185 3.44 58.45 -2.14
N THR A 186 4.65 57.92 -2.39
CA THR A 186 5.90 58.59 -2.03
C THR A 186 6.09 59.80 -2.94
N LYS A 187 6.08 61.02 -2.37
CA LYS A 187 6.47 62.22 -3.11
C LYS A 187 7.98 62.16 -3.36
N VAL A 188 8.36 61.89 -4.60
CA VAL A 188 9.76 61.96 -5.03
C VAL A 188 10.08 63.45 -5.20
N GLN A 189 10.88 64.02 -4.29
CA GLN A 189 11.51 65.33 -4.54
C GLN A 189 12.77 65.10 -5.37
N PHE A 190 12.84 65.74 -6.53
CA PHE A 190 14.07 65.81 -7.30
C PHE A 190 14.94 66.94 -6.73
N ALA A 191 16.22 66.64 -6.52
CA ALA A 191 17.24 67.58 -6.05
C ALA A 191 17.74 68.47 -7.18
#